data_AF-A0A818LGQ3-F1
#
_entry.id   AF-A0A818LGQ3-F1
#
_cell.length_a   1.000
_cell.length_b   1.000
_cell.length_c   1.000
_cell.angle_alpha   90.00
_cell.angle_beta   90.00
_cell.angle_gamma   90.00
#
_symmetry.space_group_name_H-M   'P 1'
#
loop_
_entity.id
_entity.type
_entity.pdbx_description
1 polymer ?
#
loop_
_entity_poly.entity_id
_entity_poly.type
_entity_poly.pdbx_seq_one_letter_code
_entity_poly.pdbx_strand_id
1 'polypeptide(L)'
;MFNHLLRFGQALLATGHRVRIATHETFRKFVRRNGLKLFPLADDSAELMSFAMKNADMLPSKSSIAAGDVTKYRQVFTEILASTWRACTVEDDKTGKSFRVETIIANPPSYGHMHCAQKLQIPLHIMCTILWSPTNVFPYSLINVDYSKKSVEKVNMLSYSAVEILISK
;
A
#
# COMPACT_ATOMS: atom_id res chain seq x y z
N MET A 1 4.41 10.09 4.59
CA MET A 1 5.17 9.46 3.48
C MET A 1 4.35 9.37 2.18
N PHE A 2 3.59 10.40 1.77
CA PHE A 2 2.74 10.37 0.55
C PHE A 2 3.02 11.51 -0.45
N ASN A 3 3.93 12.46 -0.13
CA ASN A 3 4.13 13.67 -0.95
C ASN A 3 4.52 13.38 -2.41
N HIS A 4 5.27 12.32 -2.68
CA HIS A 4 5.67 11.95 -4.04
C HIS A 4 4.47 11.58 -4.93
N LEU A 5 3.53 10.78 -4.42
CA LEU A 5 2.29 10.43 -5.11
C LEU A 5 1.38 11.64 -5.31
N LEU A 6 1.34 12.57 -4.34
CA LEU A 6 0.60 13.82 -4.47
C LEU A 6 1.15 14.68 -5.63
N ARG A 7 2.47 14.86 -5.69
CA ARG A 7 3.13 15.63 -6.76
C ARG A 7 2.91 14.99 -8.12
N PHE A 8 3.01 13.67 -8.20
CA PHE A 8 2.72 12.94 -9.43
C PHE A 8 1.27 13.12 -9.87
N GLY A 9 0.32 13.03 -8.93
CA GLY A 9 -1.09 13.31 -9.19
C GLY A 9 -1.34 14.74 -9.70
N GLN A 10 -0.65 15.74 -9.17
CA GLN A 10 -0.73 17.12 -9.66
C GLN A 10 -0.20 17.25 -11.10
N ALA A 11 0.90 16.58 -11.42
CA ALA A 11 1.45 16.57 -12.78
C ALA A 11 0.45 15.95 -13.76
N LEU A 12 -0.17 14.82 -13.42
CA LEU A 12 -1.22 14.19 -14.24
C LEU A 12 -2.46 15.08 -14.39
N LEU A 13 -2.85 15.78 -13.32
CA LEU A 13 -3.96 16.73 -13.38
C LEU A 13 -3.65 17.89 -14.36
N ALA A 14 -2.42 18.40 -14.34
CA ALA A 14 -1.97 19.47 -15.23
C ALA A 14 -1.96 19.07 -16.71
N THR A 15 -1.79 17.79 -17.02
CA THR A 15 -1.88 17.25 -18.39
C THR A 15 -3.30 16.88 -18.81
N GLY A 16 -4.31 17.18 -17.97
CA GLY A 16 -5.73 17.00 -18.29
C GLY A 16 -6.36 15.69 -17.78
N HIS A 17 -5.63 14.87 -17.02
CA HIS A 17 -6.20 13.65 -16.45
C HIS A 17 -7.11 13.93 -15.25
N ARG A 18 -8.13 13.09 -15.07
CA ARG A 18 -8.97 13.10 -13.86
C ARG A 18 -8.31 12.23 -12.78
N VAL A 19 -7.75 12.86 -11.75
CA VAL A 19 -7.02 12.14 -10.69
C VAL A 19 -7.83 12.06 -9.40
N ARG A 20 -7.87 10.85 -8.82
CA ARG A 20 -8.41 10.57 -7.48
C ARG A 20 -7.34 9.87 -6.66
N ILE A 21 -7.08 10.40 -5.47
CA ILE A 21 -6.22 9.77 -4.48
C ILE A 21 -7.08 8.91 -3.55
N ALA A 22 -6.73 7.63 -3.39
CA ALA A 22 -7.29 6.75 -2.39
C ALA A 22 -6.34 6.66 -1.19
N THR A 23 -6.72 7.22 -0.04
CA THR A 23 -5.92 7.19 1.21
C THR A 23 -6.82 7.50 2.41
N HIS A 24 -6.26 7.61 3.61
CA HIS A 24 -7.03 7.86 4.83
C HIS A 24 -7.75 9.22 4.78
N GLU A 25 -8.94 9.26 5.38
CA GLU A 25 -9.81 10.44 5.47
C GLU A 25 -9.09 11.65 6.10
N THR A 26 -8.17 11.41 7.04
CA THR A 26 -7.36 12.45 7.71
C THR A 26 -6.58 13.32 6.71
N PHE A 27 -6.21 12.78 5.55
CA PHE A 27 -5.50 13.52 4.50
C PHE A 27 -6.42 14.30 3.55
N ARG A 28 -7.75 14.21 3.68
CA ARG A 28 -8.72 14.85 2.77
C ARG A 28 -8.47 16.34 2.56
N LYS A 29 -8.32 17.10 3.64
CA LYS A 29 -8.09 18.55 3.57
C LYS A 29 -6.80 18.85 2.81
N PHE A 30 -5.74 18.10 3.09
CA PHE A 30 -4.43 18.26 2.47
C PHE A 30 -4.46 17.94 0.97
N VAL A 31 -5.06 16.82 0.57
CA VAL A 31 -5.17 16.41 -0.84
C VAL A 31 -6.03 17.40 -1.63
N ARG A 32 -7.17 17.83 -1.07
CA ARG A 32 -8.08 18.76 -1.75
C ARG A 32 -7.48 20.17 -1.89
N ARG A 33 -6.74 20.64 -0.90
CA ARG A 33 -5.97 21.91 -1.01
C ARG A 33 -4.96 21.89 -2.16
N ASN A 34 -4.54 20.71 -2.58
CA ASN A 34 -3.63 20.49 -3.70
C ASN A 34 -4.35 20.24 -5.05
N GLY A 35 -5.66 20.47 -5.12
CA GLY A 35 -6.46 20.38 -6.35
C GLY A 35 -6.91 18.97 -6.73
N LEU A 36 -6.61 17.97 -5.88
CA LEU A 36 -6.90 16.56 -6.17
C LEU A 36 -8.17 16.07 -5.47
N LYS A 37 -8.83 15.07 -6.07
CA LYS A 37 -9.97 14.38 -5.46
C LYS A 37 -9.45 13.34 -4.46
N LEU A 38 -10.22 13.09 -3.40
CA LEU A 38 -9.90 12.03 -2.43
C LEU A 38 -11.08 11.11 -2.21
N PHE A 39 -10.81 9.81 -2.29
CA PHE A 39 -11.70 8.75 -1.79
C PHE A 39 -11.08 8.15 -0.51
N PRO A 40 -11.85 8.05 0.58
CA PRO A 40 -11.35 7.51 1.84
C PRO A 40 -11.23 6.00 1.76
N LEU A 41 -10.03 5.49 2.02
CA LEU A 41 -9.87 4.07 2.32
C LEU A 41 -10.34 3.82 3.75
N ALA A 42 -10.94 2.64 3.98
CA ALA A 42 -11.26 2.18 5.32
C ALA A 42 -9.93 1.89 6.01
N ASP A 43 -9.67 2.59 7.12
CA ASP A 43 -8.71 2.26 8.17
C ASP A 43 -8.46 3.48 9.07
N ASP A 44 -8.27 3.24 10.36
CA ASP A 44 -7.59 4.17 11.26
C ASP A 44 -6.10 3.88 11.20
N SER A 45 -5.37 4.73 10.47
CA SER A 45 -3.91 4.63 10.30
C SER A 45 -3.14 4.40 11.60
N ALA A 46 -3.69 4.76 12.77
CA ALA A 46 -3.08 4.53 14.07
C ALA A 46 -3.11 3.04 14.50
N GLU A 47 -4.18 2.29 14.28
CA GLU A 47 -4.24 0.87 14.67
C GLU A 47 -3.32 0.01 13.80
N LEU A 48 -3.31 0.26 12.49
CA LEU A 48 -2.47 -0.48 11.55
C LEU A 48 -0.98 -0.14 11.71
N MET A 49 -0.63 1.13 11.98
CA MET A 49 0.74 1.50 12.34
C MET A 49 1.14 0.94 13.71
N SER A 50 0.27 0.98 14.72
CA SER A 50 0.54 0.37 16.04
C SER A 50 0.84 -1.12 15.91
N PHE A 51 0.13 -1.80 15.01
CA PHE A 51 0.34 -3.22 14.73
C PHE A 51 1.63 -3.49 13.93
N ALA A 52 1.90 -2.69 12.90
CA ALA A 52 3.14 -2.76 12.12
C ALA A 52 4.38 -2.45 12.98
N MET A 53 4.26 -1.52 13.93
CA MET A 53 5.31 -1.20 14.91
C MET A 53 5.53 -2.32 15.93
N LYS A 54 4.47 -3.05 16.33
CA LYS A 54 4.58 -4.23 17.20
C LYS A 54 5.20 -5.43 16.51
N ASN A 55 5.12 -5.50 15.18
CA ASN A 55 5.70 -6.55 14.35
C ASN A 55 6.77 -5.94 13.43
N ALA A 56 7.77 -5.28 14.03
CA ALA A 56 8.76 -4.44 13.37
C ALA A 56 9.50 -5.11 12.19
N ASP A 57 9.59 -6.44 12.16
CA ASP A 57 10.20 -7.21 11.07
C ASP A 57 9.19 -7.64 9.98
N MET A 58 7.98 -7.07 9.99
CA MET A 58 6.78 -7.57 9.31
C MET A 58 6.36 -9.00 9.72
N LEU A 59 7.25 -9.80 10.33
CA LEU A 59 7.02 -11.16 10.78
C LEU A 59 6.23 -11.19 12.10
N PRO A 60 5.03 -11.82 12.14
CA PRO A 60 4.28 -12.02 13.36
C PRO A 60 5.09 -12.86 14.34
N SER A 61 5.24 -12.36 15.57
CA SER A 61 5.82 -13.17 16.64
C SER A 61 4.89 -14.33 17.01
N LYS A 62 5.43 -15.43 17.54
CA LYS A 62 4.60 -16.55 18.04
C LYS A 62 3.58 -16.07 19.10
N SER A 63 3.97 -15.09 19.91
CA SER A 63 3.10 -14.41 20.88
C SER A 63 1.95 -13.64 20.22
N SER A 64 2.19 -12.94 19.12
CA SER A 64 1.15 -12.24 18.37
C SER A 64 0.13 -13.21 17.79
N ILE A 65 0.59 -14.33 17.23
CA ILE A 65 -0.32 -15.39 16.71
C ILE A 65 -1.22 -15.93 17.82
N ALA A 66 -0.65 -16.23 18.99
CA ALA A 66 -1.41 -16.74 20.14
C ALA A 66 -2.40 -15.71 20.71
N ALA A 67 -2.13 -14.41 20.58
CA ALA A 67 -2.97 -13.32 21.07
C ALA A 67 -4.19 -13.02 20.17
N GLY A 68 -4.36 -13.70 19.02
CA GLY A 68 -5.47 -13.46 18.10
C GLY A 68 -5.27 -12.24 17.18
N ASP A 69 -4.09 -11.64 17.23
CA ASP A 69 -3.69 -10.47 16.44
C ASP A 69 -3.86 -10.70 14.92
N VAL A 70 -3.64 -11.93 14.46
CA VAL A 70 -3.80 -12.34 13.05
C VAL A 70 -5.26 -12.21 12.57
N THR A 71 -6.22 -12.59 13.40
CA THR A 71 -7.65 -12.51 13.04
C THR A 71 -8.10 -11.06 12.95
N LYS A 72 -7.69 -10.22 13.91
CA LYS A 72 -7.94 -8.77 13.85
C LYS A 72 -7.30 -8.15 12.60
N TYR A 73 -6.05 -8.52 12.30
CA TYR A 73 -5.35 -8.06 11.10
C TYR A 73 -6.12 -8.39 9.82
N ARG A 74 -6.61 -9.63 9.69
CA ARG A 74 -7.41 -10.06 8.52
C ARG A 74 -8.72 -9.28 8.37
N GLN A 75 -9.38 -8.94 9.48
CA GLN A 75 -10.61 -8.13 9.46
C GLN A 75 -10.33 -6.73 8.92
N VAL A 76 -9.35 -6.03 9.50
CA VAL A 76 -8.94 -4.69 9.04
C VAL A 76 -8.52 -4.71 7.57
N PHE A 77 -7.74 -5.72 7.17
CA PHE A 77 -7.30 -5.87 5.79
C PHE A 77 -8.47 -6.09 4.83
N THR A 78 -9.49 -6.85 5.24
CA THR A 78 -10.71 -7.06 4.45
C THR A 78 -11.43 -5.74 4.17
N GLU A 79 -11.49 -4.85 5.16
CA GLU A 79 -12.07 -3.51 5.00
C GLU A 79 -11.24 -2.63 4.05
N ILE A 80 -9.92 -2.70 4.13
CA ILE A 80 -9.01 -2.01 3.18
C ILE A 80 -9.24 -2.51 1.76
N LEU A 81 -9.31 -3.83 1.55
CA LEU A 81 -9.56 -4.40 0.23
C LEU A 81 -10.93 -3.95 -0.31
N ALA A 82 -11.97 -4.01 0.52
CA ALA A 82 -13.32 -3.58 0.15
C ALA A 82 -13.38 -2.09 -0.20
N SER A 83 -12.73 -1.23 0.60
CA SER A 83 -12.68 0.21 0.34
C SER A 83 -11.81 0.57 -0.85
N THR A 84 -10.74 -0.18 -1.13
CA THR A 84 -9.91 -0.03 -2.34
C THR A 84 -10.72 -0.33 -3.59
N TRP A 85 -11.54 -1.39 -3.57
CA TRP A 85 -12.46 -1.69 -4.66
C TRP A 85 -13.47 -0.55 -4.88
N ARG A 86 -14.05 -0.04 -3.78
CA ARG A 86 -14.98 1.11 -3.85
C ARG A 86 -14.31 2.37 -4.38
N ALA A 87 -13.05 2.62 -4.05
CA ALA A 87 -12.29 3.76 -4.57
C ALA A 87 -12.19 3.74 -6.10
N CYS A 88 -12.23 2.55 -6.70
CA CYS A 88 -12.15 2.36 -8.15
C CYS A 88 -13.50 2.39 -8.86
N THR A 89 -14.61 2.15 -8.15
CA THR A 89 -15.91 1.88 -8.77
C THR A 89 -17.02 2.86 -8.38
N VAL A 90 -16.90 3.48 -7.20
CA VAL A 90 -17.92 4.39 -6.68
C VAL A 90 -17.69 5.80 -7.23
N GLU A 91 -18.79 6.53 -7.38
CA GLU A 91 -18.80 7.93 -7.80
C GLU A 91 -18.04 8.84 -6.84
N ASP A 92 -17.77 10.06 -7.28
CA ASP A 92 -17.14 11.08 -6.46
C ASP A 92 -18.09 11.55 -5.35
N ASP A 93 -17.65 11.40 -4.10
CA ASP A 93 -18.47 11.66 -2.91
C ASP A 93 -19.06 13.07 -2.83
N LYS A 94 -18.39 14.08 -3.41
CA LYS A 94 -18.84 15.47 -3.40
C LYS A 94 -19.68 15.84 -4.61
N THR A 95 -19.34 15.30 -5.77
CA THR A 95 -19.94 15.75 -7.03
C THR A 95 -20.99 14.79 -7.56
N GLY A 96 -21.10 13.57 -7.02
CA GLY A 96 -21.97 12.51 -7.54
C GLY A 96 -21.60 12.10 -8.96
N LYS A 97 -20.44 12.52 -9.47
CA LYS A 97 -20.04 12.20 -10.84
C LYS A 97 -19.41 10.82 -10.86
N SER A 98 -19.85 10.02 -11.82
CA SER A 98 -19.21 8.74 -12.15
C SER A 98 -17.70 8.91 -12.32
N PHE A 99 -16.96 7.95 -11.76
CA PHE A 99 -15.51 7.89 -11.81
C PHE A 99 -15.12 6.49 -12.30
N ARG A 100 -14.76 6.41 -13.58
CA ARG A 100 -14.22 5.21 -14.19
C ARG A 100 -12.70 5.28 -14.12
N VAL A 101 -12.09 4.29 -13.48
CA VAL A 101 -10.63 4.16 -13.44
C VAL A 101 -10.15 3.54 -14.75
N GLU A 102 -9.11 4.14 -15.33
CA GLU A 102 -8.45 3.66 -16.55
C GLU A 102 -7.02 3.18 -16.29
N THR A 103 -6.42 3.59 -15.16
CA THR A 103 -5.13 3.09 -14.69
C THR A 103 -5.03 3.27 -13.18
N ILE A 104 -4.30 2.38 -12.52
CA ILE A 104 -3.99 2.48 -11.10
C ILE A 104 -2.49 2.73 -10.94
N ILE A 105 -2.14 3.73 -10.14
CA ILE A 105 -0.77 3.96 -9.66
C ILE A 105 -0.80 3.80 -8.15
N ALA A 106 -0.05 2.84 -7.63
CA ALA A 106 -0.10 2.49 -6.22
C ALA A 106 1.29 2.20 -5.66
N ASN A 107 1.43 2.37 -4.35
CA ASN A 107 2.55 1.81 -3.63
C ASN A 107 2.24 0.35 -3.23
N PRO A 108 3.27 -0.52 -3.11
CA PRO A 108 3.10 -1.91 -2.70
C PRO A 108 2.29 -2.12 -1.39
N PRO A 109 2.49 -1.34 -0.30
CA PRO A 109 1.77 -1.58 0.95
C PRO A 109 0.29 -1.18 0.91
N SER A 110 -0.25 -0.74 -0.23
CA SER A 110 -1.71 -0.55 -0.39
C SER A 110 -2.48 -1.86 -0.58
N TYR A 111 -1.80 -2.95 -0.98
CA TYR A 111 -2.29 -4.32 -1.19
C TYR A 111 -3.51 -4.57 -2.12
N GLY A 112 -4.61 -3.83 -2.02
CA GLY A 112 -5.83 -4.08 -2.81
C GLY A 112 -5.75 -3.70 -4.30
N HIS A 113 -4.76 -2.90 -4.67
CA HIS A 113 -4.61 -2.32 -6.00
C HIS A 113 -4.41 -3.37 -7.10
N MET A 114 -3.64 -4.44 -6.84
CA MET A 114 -3.41 -5.53 -7.82
C MET A 114 -4.70 -6.24 -8.20
N HIS A 115 -5.49 -6.64 -7.19
CA HIS A 115 -6.76 -7.32 -7.40
C HIS A 115 -7.77 -6.43 -8.14
N CYS A 116 -7.83 -5.14 -7.80
CA CYS A 116 -8.68 -4.17 -8.48
C CYS A 116 -8.28 -4.02 -9.95
N ALA A 117 -6.99 -3.81 -10.24
CA ALA A 117 -6.48 -3.67 -11.60
C ALA A 117 -6.76 -4.91 -12.45
N GLN A 118 -6.51 -6.10 -11.90
CA GLN A 118 -6.80 -7.37 -12.57
C GLN A 118 -8.28 -7.52 -12.89
N LYS A 119 -9.18 -7.25 -11.92
CA LYS A 119 -10.62 -7.39 -12.11
C LYS A 119 -11.19 -6.37 -13.10
N LEU A 120 -10.65 -5.16 -13.11
CA LEU A 120 -11.04 -4.09 -14.03
C LEU A 120 -10.36 -4.18 -15.41
N GLN A 121 -9.36 -5.06 -15.55
CA GLN A 121 -8.54 -5.22 -16.75
C GLN A 121 -7.88 -3.90 -17.21
N ILE A 122 -7.29 -3.17 -16.26
CA ILE A 122 -6.62 -1.90 -16.50
C ILE A 122 -5.13 -1.95 -16.11
N PRO A 123 -4.28 -1.10 -16.70
CA PRO A 123 -2.88 -1.02 -16.34
C PRO A 123 -2.67 -0.65 -14.86
N LEU A 124 -1.75 -1.36 -14.23
CA LEU A 124 -1.24 -1.07 -12.89
C LEU A 124 0.22 -0.64 -12.98
N HIS A 125 0.53 0.52 -12.40
CA HIS A 125 1.90 0.98 -12.21
C HIS A 125 2.24 1.00 -10.72
N ILE A 126 3.25 0.24 -10.33
CA ILE A 126 3.77 0.25 -8.96
C ILE A 126 4.82 1.34 -8.84
N MET A 127 4.60 2.29 -7.92
CA MET A 127 5.54 3.35 -7.62
C MET A 127 5.80 3.41 -6.11
N CYS A 128 7.07 3.35 -5.72
CA CYS A 128 7.49 3.46 -4.33
C CYS A 128 8.81 4.22 -4.21
N THR A 129 9.09 4.70 -3.00
CA THR A 129 10.37 5.34 -2.63
C THR A 129 11.31 4.40 -1.87
N ILE A 130 10.88 3.15 -1.68
CA ILE A 130 11.62 2.09 -0.98
C ILE A 130 11.84 0.95 -1.98
N LEU A 131 12.91 0.17 -1.79
CA LEU A 131 13.21 -1.00 -2.64
C LEU A 131 12.27 -2.16 -2.30
N TRP A 132 11.42 -2.53 -3.27
CA TRP A 132 10.50 -3.67 -3.17
C TRP A 132 10.86 -4.82 -4.12
N SER A 133 11.65 -4.55 -5.15
CA SER A 133 12.06 -5.57 -6.12
C SER A 133 13.25 -6.37 -5.59
N PRO A 134 13.21 -7.71 -5.61
CA PRO A 134 14.32 -8.53 -5.18
C PRO A 134 15.61 -8.20 -5.90
N THR A 135 16.67 -7.99 -5.14
CA THR A 135 18.02 -7.71 -5.65
C THR A 135 19.08 -8.34 -4.74
N ASN A 136 20.24 -8.65 -5.29
CA ASN A 136 21.39 -9.13 -4.53
C ASN A 136 22.28 -7.98 -4.03
N VAL A 137 22.02 -6.73 -4.42
CA VAL A 137 22.86 -5.56 -4.09
C VAL A 137 22.52 -4.98 -2.72
N PHE A 138 21.24 -4.95 -2.35
CA PHE A 138 20.74 -4.40 -1.10
C PHE A 138 19.73 -5.35 -0.45
N PRO A 139 19.64 -5.40 0.89
CA PRO A 139 18.57 -6.14 1.55
C PRO A 139 17.24 -5.39 1.47
N TYR A 140 16.15 -6.10 1.77
CA TYR A 140 14.83 -5.51 1.92
C TYR A 140 14.85 -4.44 3.01
N SER A 141 14.36 -3.23 2.70
CA SER A 141 14.64 -2.02 3.49
C SER A 141 13.99 -1.98 4.88
N LEU A 142 13.10 -2.91 5.21
CA LEU A 142 12.42 -2.98 6.52
C LEU A 142 12.81 -4.24 7.31
N ILE A 143 13.89 -4.93 6.94
CA ILE A 143 14.39 -6.09 7.68
C ILE A 143 15.82 -5.81 8.15
N ASN A 144 16.10 -6.18 9.40
CA ASN A 144 17.47 -6.25 9.89
C ASN A 144 18.10 -7.58 9.48
N VAL A 145 19.26 -7.53 8.82
CA VAL A 145 19.93 -8.70 8.25
C VAL A 145 21.27 -8.94 8.92
N ASP A 146 21.53 -10.20 9.29
CA ASP A 146 22.83 -10.64 9.80
C ASP A 146 23.65 -11.27 8.66
N TYR A 147 24.83 -10.69 8.41
CA TYR A 147 25.77 -11.11 7.37
C TYR A 147 26.85 -12.09 7.88
N SER A 148 26.82 -12.50 9.14
CA SER A 148 27.90 -13.29 9.77
C SER A 148 28.08 -14.70 9.18
N LYS A 149 27.04 -15.30 8.58
CA LYS A 149 27.02 -16.73 8.20
C LYS A 149 26.91 -17.02 6.70
N LYS A 150 26.67 -16.02 5.85
CA LYS A 150 26.39 -16.20 4.40
C LYS A 150 26.93 -15.01 3.60
N SER A 151 27.14 -15.22 2.29
CA SER A 151 27.57 -14.12 1.40
C SER A 151 26.50 -13.01 1.32
N VAL A 152 26.95 -11.77 1.15
CA VAL A 152 26.09 -10.57 1.12
C VAL A 152 24.98 -10.70 0.09
N GLU A 153 25.30 -11.20 -1.10
CA GLU A 153 24.37 -11.38 -2.21
C GLU A 153 23.24 -12.35 -1.85
N LYS A 154 23.59 -13.46 -1.18
CA LYS A 154 22.62 -14.47 -0.75
C LYS A 154 21.74 -13.94 0.37
N VAL A 155 22.31 -13.23 1.34
CA VAL A 155 21.54 -12.63 2.45
C VAL A 155 20.55 -11.60 1.91
N ASN A 156 21.00 -10.74 0.99
CA ASN A 156 20.15 -9.74 0.35
C ASN A 156 18.97 -10.38 -0.38
N MET A 157 19.21 -11.37 -1.25
CA MET A 157 18.14 -12.08 -1.94
C MET A 157 17.18 -12.80 -0.98
N LEU A 158 17.70 -13.46 0.06
CA LEU A 158 16.88 -14.18 1.04
C LEU A 158 15.98 -13.25 1.86
N SER A 159 16.39 -12.00 2.09
CA SER A 159 15.56 -11.03 2.80
C SER A 159 14.22 -10.76 2.09
N TYR A 160 14.23 -10.68 0.75
CA TYR A 160 13.00 -10.53 -0.05
C TYR A 160 12.13 -11.79 -0.01
N SER A 161 12.73 -12.98 -0.12
CA SER A 161 11.97 -14.24 -0.02
C SER A 161 11.28 -14.42 1.33
N ALA A 162 11.91 -13.96 2.42
CA ALA A 162 11.31 -13.99 3.75
C ALA A 162 10.04 -13.13 3.82
N VAL A 163 10.07 -11.93 3.26
CA VAL A 163 8.91 -11.01 3.17
C VAL A 163 7.82 -11.61 2.29
N GLU A 164 8.17 -12.17 1.14
CA GLU A 164 7.20 -12.80 0.23
C GLU A 164 6.47 -13.95 0.92
N ILE A 165 7.18 -14.86 1.59
CA ILE A 165 6.58 -16.00 2.31
C ILE A 165 5.59 -15.53 3.38
N LEU A 166 5.86 -14.38 3.99
CA LEU A 166 5.01 -13.78 5.00
C LEU A 166 3.73 -13.19 4.40
N ILE A 167 3.83 -12.49 3.26
CA ILE A 167 2.71 -11.78 2.65
C ILE A 167 1.80 -12.74 1.84
N SER A 168 2.35 -13.88 1.38
CA SER A 168 1.67 -14.81 0.46
C SER A 168 0.84 -15.93 1.13
N LYS A 169 0.57 -15.87 2.44
CA LYS A 169 -0.23 -16.86 3.20
C LYS A 169 -1.30 -16.21 4.09
#